data_AF-A0A3R6UU93-F1
#
_entry.id   AF-A0A3R6UU93-F1
#
_cell.length_a   1.000
_cell.length_b   1.000
_cell.length_c   1.000
_cell.angle_alpha   90.00
_cell.angle_beta   90.00
_cell.angle_gamma   90.00
#
_symmetry.space_group_name_H-M   'P 1'
#
loop_
_entity.id
_entity.type
_entity.pdbx_description
1 polymer ?
#
loop_
_entity_poly.entity_id
_entity_poly.type
_entity_poly.pdbx_seq_one_letter_code
_entity_poly.pdbx_strand_id
1 'polypeptide(L)'
;MTVCKLPSLLHMRAAAIMEVSGVNEEYKTGTDRYKALFSQTNNMILYFDADGTVCEKNDAVCRNLGCDMDETICIQDIFRTCMTVKDGCIDLIGHKYGVSFETVAYRKNQTCFSVVAYLARLPENTGCYGFCIIHDIVQQKEAKKELRTAQIEVEESHKERNEMVANVTHELRTPVNGVLGLAQNLLDTELDSEQRENVELIEQCCRNMIKIINNILDFSKLQAGKFTIEYTEFNFYRMMDNVVKLNRPQAESKGLKLICNVGEDIPEVLIGDELRVTQVLNNLLSNSIKFTSLGQINLNVVKSVETGEEIELFFMVTDTGIGISEQEKDKLFKSFSQVDASITRKFGGTGLGLSIVKSLVEMMGGDINVESEKGKGSTFSFSIKVKKVVLQESENSIGNNANETEKKEYSFNYGDALSAEPEVTENKLYKLGSDENMKAITDTCENLVLCIEMENWNKANGFADTIKTLVADDPMNLKRKAFRLQMTVRKGDHEAALNDYNVLKKAIEEFRLQLERR
;
A
#
# COMPACT_ATOMS: atom_id res chain seq x y z
N MET A 1 -72.96 58.08 22.79
CA MET A 1 -73.04 57.25 24.01
C MET A 1 -72.73 55.81 23.62
N THR A 2 -71.47 55.41 23.74
CA THR A 2 -71.03 54.05 23.43
C THR A 2 -70.95 53.29 24.73
N VAL A 3 -71.92 52.42 24.99
CA VAL A 3 -72.02 51.66 26.25
C VAL A 3 -71.04 50.48 26.19
N CYS A 4 -69.94 50.56 26.93
CA CYS A 4 -69.07 49.42 27.22
C CYS A 4 -69.85 48.36 28.00
N LYS A 5 -70.14 47.22 27.37
CA LYS A 5 -70.62 46.01 28.07
C LYS A 5 -69.45 45.38 28.81
N LEU A 6 -69.46 45.43 30.15
CA LEU A 6 -68.59 44.58 30.97
C LEU A 6 -68.95 43.09 30.73
N PRO A 7 -67.98 42.16 30.68
CA PRO A 7 -68.27 40.74 30.61
C PRO A 7 -68.99 40.29 31.89
N SER A 8 -70.12 39.59 31.75
CA SER A 8 -70.83 38.98 32.88
C SER A 8 -69.92 38.02 33.66
N LEU A 9 -70.07 37.97 34.99
CA LEU A 9 -69.37 37.05 35.90
C LEU A 9 -69.32 35.57 35.45
N LEU A 10 -70.31 35.13 34.66
CA LEU A 10 -70.34 33.79 34.06
C LEU A 10 -69.23 33.55 33.02
N HIS A 11 -68.87 34.57 32.22
CA HIS A 11 -67.83 34.46 31.20
C HIS A 11 -66.42 34.42 31.82
N MET A 12 -66.18 35.17 32.91
CA MET A 12 -64.91 35.08 33.65
C MET A 12 -64.74 33.73 34.36
N ARG A 13 -65.82 33.16 34.93
CA ARG A 13 -65.78 31.81 35.53
C ARG A 13 -65.54 30.70 34.50
N ALA A 14 -66.15 30.80 33.32
CA ALA A 14 -65.94 29.81 32.25
C ALA A 14 -64.49 29.86 31.69
N ALA A 15 -63.91 31.05 31.53
CA ALA A 15 -62.51 31.22 31.12
C ALA A 15 -61.53 30.65 32.17
N ALA A 16 -61.74 30.91 33.46
CA ALA A 16 -60.92 30.36 34.53
C ALA A 16 -61.03 28.82 34.65
N ILE A 17 -62.21 28.25 34.41
CA ILE A 17 -62.39 26.79 34.39
C ILE A 17 -61.71 26.17 33.17
N MET A 18 -61.77 26.79 31.99
CA MET A 18 -61.06 26.32 30.79
C MET A 18 -59.54 26.43 30.96
N GLU A 19 -59.02 27.51 31.55
CA GLU A 19 -57.59 27.64 31.87
C GLU A 19 -57.12 26.57 32.85
N VAL A 20 -57.87 26.32 33.94
CA VAL A 20 -57.53 25.25 34.91
C VAL A 20 -57.63 23.85 34.28
N SER A 21 -58.58 23.64 33.36
CA SER A 21 -58.74 22.36 32.64
C SER A 21 -57.59 22.13 31.66
N GLY A 22 -57.20 23.13 30.88
CA GLY A 22 -56.08 23.06 29.95
C GLY A 22 -54.74 22.89 30.66
N VAL A 23 -54.53 23.58 31.79
CA VAL A 23 -53.35 23.42 32.64
C VAL A 23 -53.27 22.00 33.21
N ASN A 24 -54.38 21.44 33.72
CA ASN A 24 -54.42 20.05 34.19
C ASN A 24 -54.15 19.02 33.08
N GLU A 25 -54.59 19.28 31.86
CA GLU A 25 -54.37 18.40 30.71
C GLU A 25 -52.91 18.45 30.22
N GLU A 26 -52.28 19.63 30.24
CA GLU A 26 -50.83 19.78 30.02
C GLU A 26 -49.98 19.10 31.10
N TYR A 27 -50.33 19.28 32.39
CA TYR A 27 -49.65 18.60 33.49
C TYR A 27 -49.78 17.08 33.40
N LYS A 28 -50.96 16.57 33.04
CA LYS A 28 -51.20 15.15 32.82
C LYS A 28 -50.37 14.61 31.65
N THR A 29 -50.37 15.34 30.54
CA THR A 29 -49.57 14.98 29.35
C THR A 29 -48.06 14.97 29.66
N GLY A 30 -47.56 15.94 30.42
CA GLY A 30 -46.17 15.99 30.87
C GLY A 30 -45.81 14.81 31.79
N THR A 31 -46.71 14.46 32.72
CA THR A 31 -46.54 13.33 33.64
C THR A 31 -46.54 12.00 32.89
N ASP A 32 -47.43 11.83 31.91
CA ASP A 32 -47.51 10.61 31.10
C ASP A 32 -46.25 10.42 30.23
N ARG A 33 -45.69 11.51 29.67
CA ARG A 33 -44.41 11.48 28.95
C ARG A 33 -43.23 11.13 29.87
N TYR A 34 -43.17 11.69 31.07
CA TYR A 34 -42.17 11.34 32.08
C TYR A 34 -42.24 9.84 32.40
N LYS A 35 -43.43 9.33 32.73
CA LYS A 35 -43.64 7.92 33.05
C LYS A 35 -43.24 7.00 31.91
N ALA A 36 -43.53 7.37 30.65
CA ALA A 36 -43.12 6.59 29.49
C ALA A 36 -41.60 6.55 29.32
N LEU A 37 -40.90 7.68 29.45
CA LEU A 37 -39.43 7.72 29.38
C LEU A 37 -38.77 6.95 30.54
N PHE A 38 -39.34 7.09 31.74
CA PHE A 38 -38.83 6.46 32.94
C PHE A 38 -38.98 4.94 32.90
N SER A 39 -40.11 4.40 32.43
CA SER A 39 -40.36 2.95 32.37
C SER A 39 -39.72 2.26 31.16
N GLN A 40 -39.71 2.91 29.99
CA GLN A 40 -39.28 2.27 28.74
C GLN A 40 -37.77 2.28 28.50
N THR A 41 -37.00 3.05 29.28
CA THR A 41 -35.54 3.06 29.15
C THR A 41 -34.91 1.75 29.63
N ASN A 42 -33.81 1.35 28.99
CA ASN A 42 -33.01 0.22 29.42
C ASN A 42 -32.06 0.56 30.58
N ASN A 43 -31.78 1.85 30.80
CA ASN A 43 -30.99 2.28 31.94
C ASN A 43 -31.81 2.10 33.22
N MET A 44 -31.18 1.61 34.27
CA MET A 44 -31.77 1.60 35.60
C MET A 44 -31.74 3.03 36.12
N ILE A 45 -32.91 3.59 36.44
CA ILE A 45 -33.03 4.93 37.00
C ILE A 45 -33.75 4.81 38.34
N LEU A 46 -33.15 5.41 39.37
CA LEU A 46 -33.74 5.47 40.70
C LEU A 46 -33.53 6.84 41.34
N TYR A 47 -34.46 7.22 42.20
CA TYR A 47 -34.39 8.39 43.07
C TYR A 47 -34.21 7.93 44.51
N PHE A 48 -33.48 8.69 45.31
CA PHE A 48 -33.18 8.33 46.68
C PHE A 48 -33.26 9.54 47.62
N ASP A 49 -33.57 9.25 48.89
CA ASP A 49 -33.60 10.22 49.98
C ASP A 49 -32.24 10.37 50.65
N ALA A 50 -32.12 11.30 51.61
CA ALA A 50 -30.86 11.62 52.28
C ALA A 50 -30.22 10.41 52.98
N ASP A 51 -31.06 9.54 53.55
CA ASP A 51 -30.68 8.26 54.18
C ASP A 51 -30.31 7.17 53.16
N GLY A 52 -30.60 7.39 51.88
CA GLY A 52 -30.36 6.48 50.77
C GLY A 52 -31.44 5.43 50.52
N THR A 53 -32.60 5.58 51.17
CA THR A 53 -33.81 4.84 50.81
C THR A 53 -34.26 5.25 49.40
N VAL A 54 -34.58 4.27 48.54
CA VAL A 54 -35.04 4.55 47.17
C VAL A 54 -36.51 4.97 47.19
N CYS A 55 -36.79 6.19 46.71
CA CYS A 55 -38.12 6.79 46.67
C CYS A 55 -38.92 6.34 45.45
N GLU A 56 -38.27 6.32 44.28
CA GLU A 56 -38.87 5.96 42.99
C GLU A 56 -37.84 5.19 42.16
N LYS A 57 -38.27 4.15 41.44
CA LYS A 57 -37.42 3.30 40.60
C LYS A 57 -38.18 2.83 39.37
N ASN A 58 -37.47 2.63 38.26
CA ASN A 58 -38.09 2.18 37.03
C ASN A 58 -38.09 0.65 36.85
N ASP A 59 -38.81 0.18 35.83
CA ASP A 59 -38.91 -1.26 35.52
C ASP A 59 -37.55 -1.90 35.23
N ALA A 60 -36.58 -1.14 34.69
CA ALA A 60 -35.22 -1.63 34.46
C ALA A 60 -34.49 -1.96 35.77
N VAL A 61 -34.70 -1.20 36.85
CA VAL A 61 -34.15 -1.50 38.19
C VAL A 61 -34.68 -2.85 38.68
N CYS A 62 -35.99 -3.05 38.60
CA CYS A 62 -36.62 -4.30 39.06
C CYS A 62 -36.15 -5.51 38.25
N ARG A 63 -36.12 -5.40 36.91
CA ARG A 63 -35.64 -6.47 36.02
C ARG A 63 -34.17 -6.85 36.26
N ASN A 64 -33.28 -5.86 36.41
CA ASN A 64 -31.84 -6.12 36.48
C ASN A 64 -31.33 -6.43 37.89
N LEU A 65 -31.93 -5.85 38.93
CA LEU A 65 -31.54 -6.10 40.34
C LEU A 65 -32.33 -7.24 41.00
N GLY A 66 -33.44 -7.67 40.39
CA GLY A 66 -34.29 -8.76 40.90
C GLY A 66 -35.08 -8.36 42.15
N CYS A 67 -35.62 -7.14 42.16
CA CYS A 67 -36.48 -6.63 43.23
C CYS A 67 -37.89 -6.32 42.70
N ASP A 68 -38.88 -6.34 43.59
CA ASP A 68 -40.27 -6.04 43.23
C ASP A 68 -40.53 -4.53 43.27
N MET A 69 -41.51 -4.01 42.51
CA MET A 69 -41.81 -2.57 42.45
C MET A 69 -42.16 -1.98 43.82
N ASP A 70 -42.90 -2.72 44.64
CA ASP A 70 -43.35 -2.28 45.97
C ASP A 70 -42.30 -2.50 47.08
N GLU A 71 -41.16 -3.11 46.74
CA GLU A 71 -40.10 -3.41 47.71
C GLU A 71 -39.21 -2.19 47.96
N THR A 72 -39.07 -1.82 49.24
CA THR A 72 -38.11 -0.79 49.68
C THR A 72 -36.70 -1.34 49.56
N ILE A 73 -35.85 -0.63 48.82
CA ILE A 73 -34.43 -0.95 48.64
C ILE A 73 -33.58 0.26 49.01
N CYS A 74 -32.37 0.00 49.50
CA CYS A 74 -31.42 1.04 49.85
C CYS A 74 -30.30 1.09 48.79
N ILE A 75 -29.89 2.30 48.39
CA ILE A 75 -28.87 2.47 47.33
C ILE A 75 -27.50 1.90 47.77
N GLN A 76 -27.23 1.85 49.08
CA GLN A 76 -26.02 1.26 49.64
C GLN A 76 -25.97 -0.26 49.42
N ASP A 77 -27.11 -0.94 49.37
CA ASP A 77 -27.17 -2.38 49.10
C ASP A 77 -26.82 -2.69 47.64
N ILE A 78 -27.11 -1.75 46.74
CA ILE A 78 -26.76 -1.80 45.31
C ILE A 78 -25.26 -1.53 45.15
N PHE A 79 -24.71 -0.54 45.86
CA PHE A 79 -23.33 -0.04 45.69
C PHE A 79 -22.48 -0.17 46.96
N ARG A 80 -22.30 -1.39 47.44
CA ARG A 80 -21.63 -1.70 48.71
C ARG A 80 -20.18 -1.23 48.82
N THR A 81 -19.48 -1.09 47.69
CA THR A 81 -18.05 -0.78 47.64
C THR A 81 -17.75 0.71 47.55
N CYS A 82 -18.70 1.54 47.11
CA CYS A 82 -18.46 2.96 46.83
C CYS A 82 -19.43 3.92 47.55
N MET A 83 -20.30 3.42 48.43
CA MET A 83 -21.25 4.25 49.19
C MET A 83 -21.18 3.96 50.68
N THR A 84 -21.16 5.02 51.48
CA THR A 84 -21.34 4.98 52.93
C THR A 84 -22.29 6.08 53.37
N VAL A 85 -22.92 5.92 54.54
CA VAL A 85 -23.70 7.00 55.15
C VAL A 85 -22.83 7.71 56.19
N LYS A 86 -22.64 9.02 56.05
CA LYS A 86 -22.01 9.89 57.06
C LYS A 86 -22.95 11.05 57.36
N ASP A 87 -23.15 11.33 58.63
CA ASP A 87 -24.02 12.41 59.12
C ASP A 87 -25.45 12.38 58.52
N GLY A 88 -25.99 11.17 58.31
CA GLY A 88 -27.33 10.97 57.74
C GLY A 88 -27.45 11.28 56.25
N CYS A 89 -26.32 11.45 55.54
CA CYS A 89 -26.26 11.67 54.10
C CYS A 89 -25.40 10.60 53.41
N ILE A 90 -25.71 10.29 52.14
CA ILE A 90 -24.85 9.45 51.31
C ILE A 90 -23.52 10.16 51.02
N ASP A 91 -22.43 9.47 51.30
CA ASP A 91 -21.05 9.83 50.97
C ASP A 91 -20.50 8.83 49.93
N LEU A 92 -19.94 9.37 48.84
CA LEU A 92 -19.35 8.59 47.75
C LEU A 92 -17.86 8.41 48.01
N ILE A 93 -17.45 7.19 48.32
CA ILE A 93 -16.04 6.89 48.61
C ILE A 93 -15.25 7.00 47.30
N GLY A 94 -14.36 7.99 47.21
CA GLY A 94 -13.44 8.15 46.07
C GLY A 94 -14.08 8.65 44.77
N HIS A 95 -15.37 9.01 44.79
CA HIS A 95 -16.11 9.52 43.62
C HIS A 95 -16.81 10.84 43.93
N LYS A 96 -17.29 11.54 42.89
CA LYS A 96 -17.98 12.83 43.04
C LYS A 96 -19.36 12.76 42.40
N TYR A 97 -20.32 13.46 43.01
CA TYR A 97 -21.60 13.73 42.38
C TYR A 97 -21.41 14.51 41.07
N GLY A 98 -22.26 14.24 40.08
CA GLY A 98 -22.24 14.87 38.76
C GLY A 98 -21.19 14.29 37.80
N VAL A 99 -20.51 13.19 38.17
CA VAL A 99 -19.54 12.50 37.31
C VAL A 99 -19.90 11.03 37.20
N SER A 100 -19.89 10.50 35.98
CA SER A 100 -20.07 9.07 35.75
C SER A 100 -18.83 8.29 36.16
N PHE A 101 -19.00 7.17 36.87
CA PHE A 101 -17.88 6.32 37.27
C PHE A 101 -18.23 4.84 37.13
N GLU A 102 -17.22 4.03 36.84
CA GLU A 102 -17.35 2.59 36.73
C GLU A 102 -17.30 1.93 38.12
N THR A 103 -18.25 1.06 38.42
CA THR A 103 -18.32 0.35 39.70
C THR A 103 -19.06 -1.00 39.52
N VAL A 104 -19.38 -1.66 40.64
CA VAL A 104 -20.10 -2.93 40.69
C VAL A 104 -21.45 -2.72 41.38
N ALA A 105 -22.53 -3.14 40.71
CA ALA A 105 -23.87 -3.20 41.29
C ALA A 105 -24.16 -4.61 41.81
N TYR A 106 -24.81 -4.70 42.97
CA TYR A 106 -25.21 -5.95 43.61
C TYR A 106 -26.73 -6.17 43.46
N ARG A 107 -27.10 -7.40 43.08
CA ARG A 107 -28.48 -7.87 43.01
C ARG A 107 -28.95 -8.39 44.37
N LYS A 108 -30.27 -8.53 44.53
CA LYS A 108 -30.88 -9.10 45.75
C LYS A 108 -30.39 -10.51 46.07
N ASN A 109 -30.17 -11.33 45.03
CA ASN A 109 -29.63 -12.68 45.16
C ASN A 109 -28.11 -12.73 45.46
N GLN A 110 -27.49 -11.60 45.82
CA GLN A 110 -26.07 -11.43 46.13
C GLN A 110 -25.09 -11.63 44.96
N THR A 111 -25.59 -11.82 43.73
CA THR A 111 -24.73 -11.72 42.53
C THR A 111 -24.42 -10.26 42.23
N CYS A 112 -23.36 -10.00 41.47
CA CYS A 112 -22.97 -8.64 41.11
C CYS A 112 -22.58 -8.53 39.64
N PHE A 113 -22.58 -7.32 39.11
CA PHE A 113 -22.25 -7.03 37.72
C PHE A 113 -21.63 -5.65 37.55
N SER A 114 -20.83 -5.48 36.51
CA SER A 114 -20.16 -4.21 36.22
C SER A 114 -21.13 -3.20 35.66
N VAL A 115 -21.09 -1.97 36.18
CA VAL A 115 -21.96 -0.87 35.77
C VAL A 115 -21.19 0.44 35.66
N VAL A 116 -21.71 1.37 34.87
CA VAL A 116 -21.38 2.79 34.99
C VAL A 116 -22.51 3.46 35.73
N ALA A 117 -22.19 4.07 36.88
CA ALA A 117 -23.14 4.80 37.70
C ALA A 117 -22.92 6.31 37.54
N TYR A 118 -24.00 7.06 37.42
CA TYR A 118 -24.02 8.51 37.47
C TYR A 118 -24.97 8.95 38.58
N LEU A 119 -24.45 9.65 39.58
CA LEU A 119 -25.23 10.16 40.70
C LEU A 119 -25.22 11.68 40.71
N ALA A 120 -26.39 12.28 40.89
CA ALA A 120 -26.54 13.72 41.04
C ALA A 120 -27.47 14.06 42.20
N ARG A 121 -27.19 15.19 42.86
CA ARG A 121 -28.06 15.77 43.89
C ARG A 121 -29.14 16.62 43.22
N LEU A 122 -30.34 16.57 43.76
CA LEU A 122 -31.46 17.39 43.31
C LEU A 122 -31.70 18.59 44.24
N PRO A 123 -32.34 19.66 43.77
CA PRO A 123 -32.75 20.79 44.62
C PRO A 123 -33.80 20.35 45.66
N GLU A 124 -33.82 20.96 46.85
CA GLU A 124 -34.71 20.55 47.97
C GLU A 124 -36.22 20.52 47.63
N ASN A 125 -36.66 21.23 46.59
CA ASN A 125 -38.07 21.29 46.18
C ASN A 125 -38.55 20.07 45.37
N THR A 126 -37.69 19.08 45.09
CA THR A 126 -38.06 17.91 44.27
C THR A 126 -38.65 16.74 45.06
N GLY A 127 -38.61 16.77 46.39
CA GLY A 127 -39.15 15.69 47.24
C GLY A 127 -38.26 14.43 47.33
N CYS A 128 -37.09 14.44 46.71
CA CYS A 128 -36.04 13.42 46.83
C CYS A 128 -34.67 14.12 46.94
N TYR A 129 -33.70 13.48 47.57
CA TYR A 129 -32.35 14.03 47.76
C TYR A 129 -31.47 13.96 46.50
N GLY A 130 -31.63 12.90 45.69
CA GLY A 130 -30.89 12.75 44.44
C GLY A 130 -31.43 11.66 43.54
N PHE A 131 -30.79 11.50 42.37
CA PHE A 131 -31.06 10.39 41.46
C PHE A 131 -29.78 9.70 41.02
N CYS A 132 -29.93 8.44 40.62
CA CYS A 132 -28.88 7.59 40.10
C CYS A 132 -29.31 6.99 38.77
N ILE A 133 -28.45 7.10 37.76
CA ILE A 133 -28.57 6.39 36.49
C ILE A 133 -27.49 5.32 36.48
N ILE A 134 -27.89 4.07 36.27
CA ILE A 134 -27.01 2.92 36.23
C ILE A 134 -27.12 2.27 34.86
N HIS A 135 -25.98 2.19 34.18
CA HIS A 135 -25.85 1.55 32.88
C HIS A 135 -25.11 0.23 33.04
N ASP A 136 -25.73 -0.88 32.63
CA ASP A 136 -25.09 -2.20 32.61
C ASP A 136 -24.06 -2.26 31.48
N ILE A 137 -22.81 -2.60 31.82
CA ILE A 137 -21.70 -2.68 30.86
C ILE A 137 -21.11 -4.08 30.74
N VAL A 138 -21.81 -5.13 31.22
CA VAL A 138 -21.32 -6.51 31.15
C VAL A 138 -21.05 -6.93 29.70
N GLN A 139 -22.04 -6.79 28.82
CA GLN A 139 -21.89 -7.15 27.40
C GLN A 139 -20.80 -6.35 26.70
N GLN A 140 -20.68 -5.05 27.03
CA GLN A 140 -19.65 -4.19 26.45
C GLN A 140 -18.24 -4.62 26.90
N LYS A 141 -18.08 -5.00 28.17
CA LYS A 141 -16.81 -5.51 28.71
C LYS A 141 -16.45 -6.88 28.13
N GLU A 142 -17.42 -7.77 27.99
CA GLU A 142 -17.22 -9.09 27.38
C GLU A 142 -16.79 -8.96 25.92
N ALA A 143 -17.52 -8.18 25.12
CA ALA A 143 -17.17 -7.91 23.73
C ALA A 143 -15.77 -7.26 23.60
N LYS A 144 -15.44 -6.31 24.49
CA LYS A 144 -14.11 -5.69 24.52
C LYS A 144 -13.00 -6.68 24.89
N LYS A 145 -13.28 -7.61 25.81
CA LYS A 145 -12.34 -8.66 26.22
C LYS A 145 -12.15 -9.66 25.10
N GLU A 146 -13.22 -10.15 24.47
CA GLU A 146 -13.17 -11.05 23.32
C GLU A 146 -12.39 -10.45 22.16
N LEU A 147 -12.66 -9.19 21.82
CA LEU A 147 -11.92 -8.45 20.80
C LEU A 147 -10.42 -8.39 21.14
N ARG A 148 -10.08 -8.09 22.40
CA ARG A 148 -8.68 -8.02 22.84
C ARG A 148 -7.99 -9.38 22.79
N THR A 149 -8.67 -10.46 23.21
CA THR A 149 -8.10 -11.82 23.13
C THR A 149 -7.88 -12.22 21.68
N ALA A 150 -8.87 -12.00 20.81
CA ALA A 150 -8.74 -12.28 19.38
C ALA A 150 -7.59 -11.49 18.73
N GLN A 151 -7.40 -10.22 19.10
CA GLN A 151 -6.26 -9.41 18.65
C GLN A 151 -4.93 -10.02 19.08
N ILE A 152 -4.80 -10.44 20.34
CA ILE A 152 -3.58 -11.06 20.87
C ILE A 152 -3.29 -12.38 20.14
N GLU A 153 -4.29 -13.24 19.93
CA GLU A 153 -4.12 -14.51 19.21
C GLU A 153 -3.66 -14.28 17.76
N VAL A 154 -4.21 -13.28 17.08
CA VAL A 154 -3.80 -12.89 15.73
C VAL A 154 -2.36 -12.37 15.72
N GLU A 155 -1.98 -11.52 16.67
CA GLU A 155 -0.62 -10.99 16.79
C GLU A 155 0.42 -12.09 17.09
N GLU A 156 0.10 -13.02 17.99
CA GLU A 156 0.95 -14.18 18.31
C GLU A 156 1.14 -15.08 17.09
N SER A 157 0.06 -15.41 16.38
CA SER A 157 0.13 -16.20 15.14
C SER A 157 0.99 -15.51 14.06
N HIS A 158 0.88 -14.19 13.91
CA HIS A 158 1.71 -13.42 12.99
C HIS A 158 3.20 -13.47 13.39
N LYS A 159 3.50 -13.35 14.68
CA LYS A 159 4.87 -13.41 15.19
C LYS A 159 5.51 -14.77 14.94
N GLU A 160 4.83 -15.86 15.28
CA GLU A 160 5.30 -17.23 15.04
C GLU A 160 5.56 -17.49 13.55
N ARG A 161 4.63 -17.07 12.69
CA ARG A 161 4.78 -17.16 11.24
C ARG A 161 6.02 -16.43 10.74
N ASN A 162 6.26 -15.21 11.23
CA ASN A 162 7.38 -14.39 10.79
C ASN A 162 8.73 -14.97 11.25
N GLU A 163 8.80 -15.49 12.48
CA GLU A 163 9.98 -16.17 13.02
C GLU A 163 10.29 -17.46 12.25
N MET A 164 9.27 -18.26 11.92
CA MET A 164 9.41 -19.45 11.08
C MET A 164 9.99 -19.09 9.70
N VAL A 165 9.48 -18.05 9.04
CA VAL A 165 9.97 -17.60 7.74
C VAL A 165 11.43 -17.15 7.82
N ALA A 166 11.81 -16.41 8.86
CA ALA A 166 13.18 -15.95 9.05
C ALA A 166 14.16 -17.12 9.21
N ASN A 167 13.78 -18.11 10.03
CA ASN A 167 14.59 -19.31 10.27
C ASN A 167 14.74 -20.16 8.99
N VAL A 168 13.63 -20.46 8.31
CA VAL A 168 13.66 -21.23 7.05
C VAL A 168 14.52 -20.52 5.99
N THR A 169 14.45 -19.20 5.91
CA THR A 169 15.28 -18.40 5.00
C THR A 169 16.78 -18.61 5.30
N HIS A 170 17.19 -18.60 6.57
CA HIS A 170 18.58 -18.81 6.96
C HIS A 170 19.07 -20.22 6.58
N GLU A 171 18.25 -21.24 6.87
CA GLU A 171 18.55 -22.64 6.58
C GLU A 171 18.57 -22.95 5.08
N LEU A 172 17.81 -22.21 4.26
CA LEU A 172 17.88 -22.30 2.80
C LEU A 172 19.08 -21.55 2.21
N ARG A 173 19.50 -20.44 2.82
CA ARG A 173 20.59 -19.60 2.28
C ARG A 173 21.94 -20.30 2.31
N THR A 174 22.26 -20.96 3.43
CA THR A 174 23.54 -21.63 3.64
C THR A 174 23.87 -22.68 2.57
N PRO A 175 22.99 -23.67 2.27
CA PRO A 175 23.28 -24.65 1.23
C PRO A 175 23.31 -24.04 -0.17
N VAL A 176 22.46 -23.05 -0.47
CA VAL A 176 22.45 -22.38 -1.78
C VAL A 176 23.75 -21.61 -2.01
N ASN A 177 24.26 -20.90 -1.00
CA ASN A 177 25.56 -20.23 -1.08
C ASN A 177 26.71 -21.23 -1.23
N GLY A 178 26.62 -22.40 -0.61
CA GLY A 178 27.58 -23.49 -0.80
C GLY A 178 27.61 -24.00 -2.24
N VAL A 179 26.44 -24.27 -2.82
CA VAL A 179 26.33 -24.67 -4.24
C VAL A 179 26.82 -23.58 -5.18
N LEU A 180 26.49 -22.31 -4.91
CA LEU A 180 26.98 -21.17 -5.69
C LEU A 180 28.51 -21.09 -5.67
N GLY A 181 29.13 -21.22 -4.50
CA GLY A 181 30.59 -21.20 -4.38
C GLY A 181 31.26 -22.35 -5.12
N LEU A 182 30.68 -23.56 -5.04
CA LEU A 182 31.18 -24.71 -5.81
C LEU A 182 31.04 -24.51 -7.32
N ALA A 183 29.91 -23.97 -7.78
CA ALA A 183 29.70 -23.66 -9.20
C ALA A 183 30.71 -22.62 -9.70
N GLN A 184 30.95 -21.55 -8.93
CA GLN A 184 31.96 -20.54 -9.25
C GLN A 184 33.36 -21.13 -9.33
N ASN A 185 33.74 -21.97 -8.36
CA ASN A 185 35.04 -22.65 -8.39
C ASN A 185 35.19 -23.56 -9.62
N LEU A 186 34.11 -24.23 -10.06
CA LEU A 186 34.15 -25.06 -11.27
C LEU A 186 34.32 -24.20 -12.53
N LEU A 187 33.71 -23.01 -12.60
CA LEU A 187 33.90 -22.09 -13.74
C LEU A 187 35.34 -21.59 -13.91
N ASP A 188 36.11 -21.60 -12.82
CA ASP A 188 37.54 -21.27 -12.82
C ASP A 188 38.44 -22.45 -13.24
N THR A 189 37.88 -23.64 -13.48
CA THR A 189 38.61 -24.83 -13.98
C THR A 189 38.49 -25.02 -15.49
N GLU A 190 39.27 -25.94 -16.05
CA GLU A 190 39.12 -26.36 -17.45
C GLU A 190 37.84 -27.18 -17.61
N LEU A 191 36.82 -26.56 -18.21
CA LEU A 191 35.55 -27.18 -18.57
C LEU A 191 35.39 -27.20 -20.10
N ASP A 192 34.78 -28.26 -20.63
CA ASP A 192 34.30 -28.22 -22.02
C ASP A 192 33.09 -27.26 -22.16
N SER A 193 32.69 -26.97 -23.40
CA SER A 193 31.64 -25.99 -23.68
C SER A 193 30.28 -26.37 -23.08
N GLU A 194 29.93 -27.66 -23.07
CA GLU A 194 28.66 -28.14 -22.53
C GLU A 194 28.66 -28.13 -21.00
N GLN A 195 29.77 -28.53 -20.38
CA GLN A 195 29.98 -28.43 -18.93
C GLN A 195 29.92 -26.98 -18.46
N ARG A 196 30.58 -26.05 -19.18
CA ARG A 196 30.57 -24.64 -18.83
C ARG A 196 29.16 -24.06 -18.87
N GLU A 197 28.40 -24.30 -19.94
CA GLU A 197 27.01 -23.85 -20.06
C GLU A 197 26.15 -24.39 -18.90
N ASN A 198 26.31 -25.66 -18.55
CA ASN A 198 25.58 -26.27 -17.43
C ASN A 198 25.93 -25.63 -16.08
N VAL A 199 27.21 -25.34 -15.82
CA VAL A 199 27.64 -24.71 -14.56
C VAL A 199 27.19 -23.24 -14.48
N GLU A 200 27.24 -22.49 -15.59
CA GLU A 200 26.69 -21.13 -15.67
C GLU A 200 25.18 -21.12 -15.37
N LEU A 201 24.44 -22.13 -15.86
CA LEU A 201 23.02 -22.30 -15.56
C LEU A 201 22.76 -22.61 -14.09
N ILE A 202 23.58 -23.45 -13.45
CA ILE A 202 23.52 -23.71 -12.00
C ILE A 202 23.77 -22.43 -11.20
N GLU A 203 24.81 -21.67 -11.57
CA GLU A 203 25.15 -20.39 -10.93
C GLU A 203 23.97 -19.42 -11.00
N GLN A 204 23.36 -19.27 -12.19
CA GLN A 204 22.19 -18.43 -12.41
C GLN A 204 21.00 -18.87 -11.55
N CYS A 205 20.75 -20.18 -11.44
CA CYS A 205 19.68 -20.72 -10.59
C CYS A 205 19.92 -20.40 -9.11
N CYS A 206 21.16 -20.53 -8.63
CA CYS A 206 21.52 -20.20 -7.25
C CYS A 206 21.32 -18.70 -6.97
N ARG A 207 21.78 -17.82 -7.87
CA ARG A 207 21.58 -16.36 -7.74
C ARG A 207 20.09 -15.98 -7.71
N ASN A 208 19.27 -16.61 -8.55
CA ASN A 208 17.83 -16.44 -8.54
C ASN A 208 17.21 -16.90 -7.22
N MET A 209 17.62 -18.05 -6.70
CA MET A 209 17.15 -18.56 -5.41
C MET A 209 17.51 -17.62 -4.25
N ILE A 210 18.75 -17.11 -4.21
CA ILE A 210 19.18 -16.12 -3.21
C ILE A 210 18.30 -14.87 -3.27
N LYS A 211 17.99 -14.38 -4.47
CA LYS A 211 17.07 -13.25 -4.66
C LYS A 211 15.68 -13.55 -4.10
N ILE A 212 15.14 -14.74 -4.32
CA ILE A 212 13.84 -15.16 -3.77
C ILE A 212 13.87 -15.20 -2.25
N ILE A 213 14.89 -15.85 -1.68
CA ILE A 213 15.13 -15.96 -0.24
C ILE A 213 15.20 -14.56 0.40
N ASN A 214 15.96 -13.65 -0.18
CA ASN A 214 16.09 -12.28 0.32
C ASN A 214 14.74 -11.53 0.28
N ASN A 215 13.96 -11.65 -0.80
CA ASN A 215 12.63 -11.04 -0.87
C ASN A 215 11.68 -11.60 0.21
N ILE A 216 11.73 -12.90 0.49
CA ILE A 216 10.92 -13.51 1.55
C ILE A 216 11.30 -12.95 2.94
N LEU A 217 12.60 -12.78 3.19
CA LEU A 217 13.08 -12.22 4.45
C LEU A 217 12.74 -10.74 4.60
N ASP A 218 12.92 -9.95 3.55
CA ASP A 218 12.52 -8.54 3.55
C ASP A 218 11.02 -8.41 3.82
N PHE A 219 10.20 -9.24 3.16
CA PHE A 219 8.76 -9.30 3.42
C PHE A 219 8.43 -9.68 4.88
N SER A 220 9.11 -10.68 5.45
CA SER A 220 8.91 -11.05 6.86
C SER A 220 9.28 -9.92 7.83
N LYS A 221 10.40 -9.22 7.58
CA LYS A 221 10.82 -8.06 8.38
C LYS A 221 9.82 -6.91 8.30
N LEU A 222 9.29 -6.63 7.11
CA LEU A 222 8.25 -5.63 6.87
C LEU A 222 6.97 -5.97 7.65
N GLN A 223 6.49 -7.21 7.55
CA GLN A 223 5.29 -7.68 8.26
C GLN A 223 5.45 -7.66 9.78
N ALA A 224 6.66 -7.85 10.28
CA ALA A 224 6.97 -7.79 11.71
C ALA A 224 7.19 -6.36 12.24
N GLY A 225 7.15 -5.33 11.38
CA GLY A 225 7.50 -3.95 11.75
C GLY A 225 8.97 -3.79 12.20
N LYS A 226 9.83 -4.76 11.87
CA LYS A 226 11.25 -4.79 12.25
C LYS A 226 12.18 -4.21 11.18
N PHE A 227 11.62 -3.67 10.12
CA PHE A 227 12.38 -3.05 9.04
C PHE A 227 12.61 -1.58 9.37
N THR A 228 13.86 -1.12 9.21
CA THR A 228 14.27 0.26 9.49
C THR A 228 14.93 0.86 8.27
N ILE A 229 14.55 2.10 7.94
CA ILE A 229 15.22 2.92 6.91
C ILE A 229 16.47 3.54 7.54
N GLU A 230 17.62 3.38 6.89
CA GLU A 230 18.88 3.97 7.33
C GLU A 230 19.06 5.34 6.66
N TYR A 231 19.24 6.40 7.46
CA TYR A 231 19.47 7.75 6.94
C TYR A 231 20.96 8.05 6.91
N THR A 232 21.58 7.82 5.76
CA THR A 232 23.01 8.07 5.53
C THR A 232 23.21 9.03 4.37
N GLU A 233 24.35 9.72 4.36
CA GLU A 233 24.74 10.56 3.24
C GLU A 233 25.12 9.68 2.04
N PHE A 234 24.56 9.97 0.87
CA PHE A 234 24.89 9.29 -0.37
C PHE A 234 24.90 10.24 -1.56
N ASN A 235 25.68 9.88 -2.59
CA ASN A 235 25.75 10.64 -3.82
C ASN A 235 24.66 10.17 -4.79
N PHE A 236 23.64 11.00 -5.01
CA PHE A 236 22.46 10.67 -5.79
C PHE A 236 22.79 10.34 -7.25
N TYR A 237 23.60 11.17 -7.90
CA TYR A 237 23.98 10.97 -9.29
C TYR A 237 24.80 9.69 -9.50
N ARG A 238 25.72 9.36 -8.58
CA ARG A 238 26.46 8.10 -8.61
C ARG A 238 25.54 6.89 -8.42
N MET A 239 24.57 6.98 -7.50
CA MET A 239 23.58 5.91 -7.31
C MET A 239 22.77 5.68 -8.58
N MET A 240 22.26 6.75 -9.20
CA MET A 240 21.51 6.67 -10.46
C MET A 240 22.35 6.09 -11.60
N ASP A 241 23.62 6.50 -11.73
CA ASP A 241 24.56 5.96 -12.73
C ASP A 241 24.79 4.46 -12.56
N ASN A 242 24.95 4.00 -11.31
CA ASN A 242 25.11 2.58 -11.01
C ASN A 242 23.85 1.78 -11.37
N VAL A 243 22.65 2.32 -11.07
CA VAL A 243 21.37 1.69 -11.44
C VAL A 243 21.25 1.55 -12.95
N VAL A 244 21.56 2.59 -13.73
CA VAL A 244 21.50 2.55 -15.19
C VAL A 244 22.52 1.56 -15.76
N LYS A 245 23.78 1.63 -15.31
CA LYS A 245 24.86 0.72 -15.76
C LYS A 245 24.54 -0.75 -15.49
N LEU A 246 23.87 -1.05 -14.38
CA LEU A 246 23.47 -2.41 -14.03
C LEU A 246 22.38 -2.96 -14.95
N ASN A 247 21.40 -2.14 -15.32
CA ASN A 247 20.22 -2.59 -16.07
C ASN A 247 20.36 -2.46 -17.59
N ARG A 248 21.22 -1.54 -18.07
CA ARG A 248 21.42 -1.28 -19.51
C ARG A 248 21.83 -2.52 -20.31
N PRO A 249 22.81 -3.34 -19.89
CA PRO A 249 23.18 -4.55 -20.65
C PRO A 249 22.03 -5.54 -20.80
N GLN A 250 21.15 -5.65 -19.79
CA GLN A 250 19.98 -6.53 -19.85
C GLN A 250 18.94 -6.00 -20.84
N ALA A 251 18.68 -4.69 -20.86
CA ALA A 251 17.80 -4.05 -21.82
C ALA A 251 18.35 -4.20 -23.26
N GLU A 252 19.62 -3.88 -23.47
CA GLU A 252 20.29 -3.98 -24.78
C GLU A 252 20.35 -5.41 -25.30
N SER A 253 20.55 -6.40 -24.43
CA SER A 253 20.51 -7.82 -24.81
C SER A 253 19.16 -8.27 -25.40
N LYS A 254 18.08 -7.54 -25.09
CA LYS A 254 16.74 -7.73 -25.67
C LYS A 254 16.43 -6.77 -26.84
N GLY A 255 17.37 -5.91 -27.21
CA GLY A 255 17.14 -4.85 -28.20
C GLY A 255 16.27 -3.69 -27.69
N LEU A 256 16.13 -3.52 -26.37
CA LEU A 256 15.37 -2.42 -25.77
C LEU A 256 16.28 -1.21 -25.54
N LYS A 257 15.73 0.00 -25.72
CA LYS A 257 16.41 1.24 -25.34
C LYS A 257 16.09 1.58 -23.87
N LEU A 258 17.10 1.82 -23.06
CA LEU A 258 16.95 2.34 -21.70
C LEU A 258 17.40 3.81 -21.67
N ILE A 259 16.44 4.71 -21.55
CA ILE A 259 16.67 6.17 -21.48
C ILE A 259 16.48 6.59 -20.02
N CYS A 260 17.42 7.36 -19.49
CA CYS A 260 17.37 7.88 -18.13
C CYS A 260 17.56 9.39 -18.16
N ASN A 261 16.62 10.14 -17.60
CA ASN A 261 16.66 11.59 -17.50
C ASN A 261 16.56 12.00 -16.03
N VAL A 262 17.49 12.83 -15.58
CA VAL A 262 17.60 13.25 -14.19
C VAL A 262 17.59 14.78 -14.14
N GLY A 263 16.71 15.34 -13.30
CA GLY A 263 16.61 16.78 -13.07
C GLY A 263 17.91 17.38 -12.53
N GLU A 264 18.34 18.50 -13.12
CA GLU A 264 19.58 19.21 -12.75
C GLU A 264 19.48 19.90 -11.38
N ASP A 265 18.27 20.11 -10.88
CA ASP A 265 17.97 20.83 -9.65
C ASP A 265 18.01 19.93 -8.39
N ILE A 266 18.38 18.66 -8.56
CA ILE A 266 18.56 17.69 -7.48
C ILE A 266 19.99 17.85 -6.90
N PRO A 267 20.15 18.02 -5.57
CA PRO A 267 21.47 18.08 -4.93
C PRO A 267 22.28 16.79 -5.16
N GLU A 268 23.60 16.93 -5.32
CA GLU A 268 24.49 15.78 -5.53
C GLU A 268 24.54 14.85 -4.32
N VAL A 269 24.51 15.40 -3.10
CA VAL A 269 24.54 14.63 -1.85
C VAL A 269 23.22 14.80 -1.11
N LEU A 270 22.60 13.67 -0.78
CA LEU A 270 21.34 13.57 -0.07
C LEU A 270 21.50 12.67 1.16
N ILE A 271 20.63 12.83 2.14
CA ILE A 271 20.52 11.98 3.32
C ILE A 271 19.26 11.12 3.17
N GLY A 272 19.45 9.81 3.16
CA GLY A 272 18.40 8.81 2.98
C GLY A 272 18.99 7.41 2.88
N ASP A 273 18.23 6.45 2.35
CA ASP A 273 18.67 5.05 2.25
C ASP A 273 18.96 4.67 0.79
N GLU A 274 20.22 4.86 0.37
CA GLU A 274 20.70 4.56 -1.00
C GLU A 274 20.33 3.13 -1.43
N LEU A 275 20.47 2.17 -0.50
CA LEU A 275 20.26 0.76 -0.79
C LEU A 275 18.78 0.48 -1.10
N ARG A 276 17.84 1.10 -0.37
CA ARG A 276 16.40 0.90 -0.59
C ARG A 276 15.90 1.61 -1.83
N VAL A 277 16.39 2.81 -2.11
CA VAL A 277 16.07 3.50 -3.38
C VAL A 277 16.56 2.66 -4.57
N THR A 278 17.80 2.16 -4.50
CA THR A 278 18.37 1.25 -5.49
C THR A 278 17.56 -0.04 -5.64
N GLN A 279 17.07 -0.60 -4.53
CA GLN A 279 16.21 -1.79 -4.53
C GLN A 279 14.87 -1.54 -5.24
N VAL A 280 14.24 -0.41 -4.97
CA VAL A 280 12.97 0.00 -5.63
C VAL A 280 13.18 0.14 -7.14
N LEU A 281 14.18 0.92 -7.55
CA LEU A 281 14.48 1.17 -8.97
C LEU A 281 14.81 -0.13 -9.72
N ASN A 282 15.68 -0.97 -9.16
CA ASN A 282 16.02 -2.25 -9.79
C ASN A 282 14.81 -3.18 -9.91
N ASN A 283 13.88 -3.16 -8.96
CA ASN A 283 12.66 -3.97 -9.05
C ASN A 283 11.80 -3.50 -10.23
N LEU A 284 11.52 -2.20 -10.31
CA LEU A 284 10.70 -1.62 -11.36
C LEU A 284 11.36 -1.77 -12.74
N LEU A 285 12.64 -1.42 -12.89
CA LEU A 285 13.37 -1.57 -14.15
C LEU A 285 13.44 -3.04 -14.59
N SER A 286 13.71 -3.97 -13.68
CA SER A 286 13.73 -5.40 -14.04
C SER A 286 12.35 -5.91 -14.47
N ASN A 287 11.26 -5.40 -13.90
CA ASN A 287 9.90 -5.71 -14.34
C ASN A 287 9.64 -5.11 -15.74
N SER A 288 10.00 -3.85 -15.97
CA SER A 288 9.86 -3.20 -17.28
C SER A 288 10.65 -3.94 -18.37
N ILE A 289 11.91 -4.33 -18.12
CA ILE A 289 12.74 -5.12 -19.05
C ILE A 289 12.13 -6.50 -19.27
N LYS A 290 11.58 -7.12 -18.22
CA LYS A 290 10.96 -8.45 -18.29
C LYS A 290 9.72 -8.45 -19.18
N PHE A 291 8.84 -7.46 -19.03
CA PHE A 291 7.52 -7.40 -19.67
C PHE A 291 7.47 -6.57 -20.96
N THR A 292 8.57 -5.91 -21.31
CA THR A 292 8.75 -5.26 -22.61
C THR A 292 9.48 -6.20 -23.54
N SER A 293 8.83 -6.58 -24.64
CA SER A 293 9.48 -7.32 -25.72
C SER A 293 10.16 -6.37 -26.71
N LEU A 294 9.55 -5.20 -26.96
CA LEU A 294 10.03 -4.22 -27.93
C LEU A 294 9.74 -2.78 -27.50
N GLY A 295 10.61 -1.87 -27.96
CA GLY A 295 10.50 -0.44 -27.74
C GLY A 295 11.51 0.07 -26.73
N GLN A 296 11.04 0.82 -25.74
CA GLN A 296 11.90 1.55 -24.83
C GLN A 296 11.39 1.55 -23.40
N ILE A 297 12.31 1.81 -22.48
CA ILE A 297 12.07 2.01 -21.07
C ILE A 297 12.66 3.37 -20.72
N ASN A 298 11.83 4.25 -20.18
CA ASN A 298 12.19 5.59 -19.78
C ASN A 298 12.15 5.68 -18.25
N LEU A 299 13.26 6.10 -17.65
CA LEU A 299 13.36 6.45 -16.23
C LEU A 299 13.55 7.97 -16.13
N ASN A 300 12.54 8.66 -15.61
CA ASN A 300 12.59 10.08 -15.34
C ASN A 300 12.60 10.33 -13.84
N VAL A 301 13.47 11.24 -13.39
CA VAL A 301 13.52 11.67 -11.98
C VAL A 301 13.52 13.19 -11.90
N VAL A 302 12.61 13.72 -11.09
CA VAL A 302 12.45 15.16 -10.85
C VAL A 302 12.38 15.45 -9.36
N LYS A 303 12.79 16.66 -8.97
CA LYS A 303 12.46 17.22 -7.66
C LYS A 303 11.05 17.80 -7.72
N SER A 304 10.09 17.25 -6.96
CA SER A 304 8.70 17.71 -6.97
C SER A 304 8.47 18.87 -5.99
N VAL A 305 8.95 18.72 -4.76
CA VAL A 305 8.73 19.66 -3.65
C VAL A 305 10.02 19.81 -2.84
N GLU A 306 10.33 21.03 -2.41
CA GLU A 306 11.40 21.30 -1.46
C GLU A 306 10.86 22.18 -0.32
N THR A 307 10.94 21.67 0.91
CA THR A 307 10.49 22.37 2.12
C THR A 307 11.58 22.33 3.18
N GLY A 308 12.29 23.46 3.32
CA GLY A 308 13.39 23.57 4.28
C GLY A 308 14.53 22.63 3.89
N GLU A 309 14.81 21.63 4.74
CA GLU A 309 15.84 20.61 4.50
C GLU A 309 15.30 19.34 3.82
N GLU A 310 13.97 19.19 3.72
CA GLU A 310 13.33 18.01 3.14
C GLU A 310 13.03 18.25 1.66
N ILE A 311 13.38 17.27 0.84
CA ILE A 311 13.17 17.24 -0.60
C ILE A 311 12.33 16.01 -0.91
N GLU A 312 11.27 16.20 -1.69
CA GLU A 312 10.54 15.12 -2.32
C GLU A 312 11.09 14.91 -3.73
N LEU A 313 11.51 13.67 -4.01
CA LEU A 313 11.92 13.21 -5.33
C LEU A 313 10.81 12.36 -5.92
N PHE A 314 10.46 12.63 -7.17
CA PHE A 314 9.45 11.89 -7.91
C PHE A 314 10.10 11.15 -9.08
N PHE A 315 9.82 9.85 -9.15
CA PHE A 315 10.39 8.93 -10.12
C PHE A 315 9.27 8.37 -10.99
N MET A 316 9.56 8.21 -12.28
CA MET A 316 8.66 7.64 -13.25
C MET A 316 9.40 6.62 -14.12
N VAL A 317 8.97 5.37 -14.07
CA VAL A 317 9.45 4.26 -14.90
C VAL A 317 8.36 3.91 -15.90
N THR A 318 8.54 4.30 -17.15
CA THR A 318 7.61 4.05 -18.25
C THR A 318 8.18 3.01 -19.19
N ASP A 319 7.38 2.02 -19.55
CA ASP A 319 7.72 0.99 -20.52
C ASP A 319 6.65 0.84 -21.60
N THR A 320 7.06 0.36 -22.77
CA THR A 320 6.17 0.09 -23.92
C THR A 320 5.74 -1.39 -24.00
N GLY A 321 5.71 -2.08 -22.85
CA GLY A 321 5.46 -3.51 -22.77
C GLY A 321 4.00 -3.93 -22.92
N ILE A 322 3.70 -5.13 -22.43
CA ILE A 322 2.36 -5.75 -22.56
C ILE A 322 1.23 -4.97 -21.85
N GLY A 323 1.58 -4.05 -20.94
CA GLY A 323 0.63 -3.33 -20.10
C GLY A 323 -0.20 -4.23 -19.18
N ILE A 324 -1.06 -3.60 -18.37
CA ILE A 324 -1.82 -4.23 -17.28
C ILE A 324 -3.26 -3.80 -17.42
N SER A 325 -4.21 -4.73 -17.32
CA SER A 325 -5.63 -4.39 -17.38
C SER A 325 -6.13 -3.80 -16.05
N GLU A 326 -7.22 -3.03 -16.10
CA GLU A 326 -7.77 -2.36 -14.91
C GLU A 326 -8.09 -3.35 -13.76
N GLN A 327 -8.61 -4.53 -14.10
CA GLN A 327 -8.97 -5.57 -13.13
C GLN A 327 -7.74 -6.18 -12.42
N GLU A 328 -6.56 -6.01 -13.00
CA GLU A 328 -5.30 -6.57 -12.50
C GLU A 328 -4.53 -5.55 -11.66
N LYS A 329 -4.78 -4.25 -11.82
CA LYS A 329 -4.13 -3.17 -11.05
C LYS A 329 -4.30 -3.33 -9.54
N ASP A 330 -5.53 -3.64 -9.10
CA ASP A 330 -5.86 -3.86 -7.68
C ASP A 330 -5.10 -5.02 -7.02
N LYS A 331 -4.48 -5.87 -7.83
CA LYS A 331 -3.75 -7.06 -7.37
C LYS A 331 -2.24 -6.86 -7.37
N LEU A 332 -1.70 -5.87 -8.10
CA LEU A 332 -0.26 -5.70 -8.29
C LEU A 332 0.54 -5.56 -7.01
N PHE A 333 0.00 -4.82 -6.04
CA PHE A 333 0.66 -4.56 -4.76
C PHE A 333 0.27 -5.55 -3.66
N LYS A 334 -0.55 -6.57 -3.97
CA LYS A 334 -0.92 -7.62 -3.01
C LYS A 334 0.17 -8.68 -2.97
N SER A 335 0.63 -9.01 -1.76
CA SER A 335 1.64 -10.05 -1.55
C SER A 335 1.21 -11.39 -2.12
N PHE A 336 2.15 -12.08 -2.80
CA PHE A 336 1.93 -13.37 -3.47
C PHE A 336 0.88 -13.32 -4.60
N SER A 337 0.47 -12.14 -5.04
CA SER A 337 -0.42 -12.01 -6.18
C SER A 337 0.36 -12.07 -7.48
N GLN A 338 -0.19 -12.81 -8.45
CA GLN A 338 0.35 -12.92 -9.80
C GLN A 338 -0.80 -12.74 -10.78
N VAL A 339 -0.55 -11.89 -11.78
CA VAL A 339 -1.58 -11.39 -12.69
C VAL A 339 -2.04 -12.47 -13.69
N ASP A 340 -1.16 -13.41 -14.09
CA ASP A 340 -1.55 -14.50 -15.01
C ASP A 340 -0.63 -15.75 -14.90
N ALA A 341 -1.23 -16.93 -14.78
CA ALA A 341 -0.53 -18.22 -14.72
C ALA A 341 0.19 -18.62 -16.02
N SER A 342 -0.21 -18.04 -17.16
CA SER A 342 0.45 -18.24 -18.46
C SER A 342 1.76 -17.43 -18.59
N ILE A 343 1.78 -16.22 -18.02
CA ILE A 343 2.95 -15.33 -17.95
C ILE A 343 3.97 -15.86 -16.93
N THR A 344 3.52 -16.41 -15.80
CA THR A 344 4.39 -17.05 -14.79
C THR A 344 5.19 -18.22 -15.38
N ARG A 345 4.61 -19.00 -16.31
CA ARG A 345 5.31 -20.10 -16.98
C ARG A 345 6.43 -19.63 -17.92
N LYS A 346 6.33 -18.42 -18.50
CA LYS A 346 7.30 -17.88 -19.45
C LYS A 346 8.39 -17.04 -18.77
N PHE A 347 8.08 -16.37 -17.65
CA PHE A 347 9.00 -15.40 -17.03
C PHE A 347 9.18 -15.51 -15.50
N GLY A 348 8.48 -16.44 -14.81
CA GLY A 348 8.62 -16.68 -13.37
C GLY A 348 8.25 -15.48 -12.47
N GLY A 349 8.40 -15.62 -11.15
CA GLY A 349 8.24 -14.54 -10.17
C GLY A 349 7.66 -15.01 -8.84
N THR A 350 7.96 -14.31 -7.75
CA THR A 350 7.45 -14.63 -6.39
C THR A 350 6.15 -13.90 -6.05
N GLY A 351 5.79 -12.87 -6.82
CA GLY A 351 4.66 -11.97 -6.47
C GLY A 351 4.93 -11.11 -5.23
N LEU A 352 6.18 -11.03 -4.75
CA LEU A 352 6.57 -10.22 -3.58
C LEU A 352 7.25 -8.91 -3.97
N GLY A 353 7.76 -8.79 -5.20
CA GLY A 353 8.58 -7.65 -5.61
C GLY A 353 7.86 -6.31 -5.45
N LEU A 354 6.66 -6.17 -6.03
CA LEU A 354 5.90 -4.92 -5.99
C LEU A 354 5.31 -4.61 -4.61
N SER A 355 4.95 -5.61 -3.82
CA SER A 355 4.49 -5.37 -2.44
C SER A 355 5.64 -4.88 -1.55
N ILE A 356 6.85 -5.43 -1.70
CA ILE A 356 8.04 -4.93 -1.02
C ILE A 356 8.36 -3.50 -1.48
N VAL A 357 8.30 -3.22 -2.79
CA VAL A 357 8.51 -1.86 -3.32
C VAL A 357 7.55 -0.86 -2.68
N LYS A 358 6.25 -1.18 -2.65
CA LYS A 358 5.24 -0.33 -2.03
C LYS A 358 5.56 -0.05 -0.56
N SER A 359 5.84 -1.08 0.22
CA SER A 359 6.16 -0.87 1.64
C SER A 359 7.47 -0.08 1.85
N LEU A 360 8.49 -0.27 0.99
CA LEU A 360 9.72 0.51 1.06
C LEU A 360 9.46 2.00 0.77
N VAL A 361 8.68 2.29 -0.26
CA VAL A 361 8.29 3.66 -0.63
C VAL A 361 7.50 4.34 0.50
N GLU A 362 6.50 3.65 1.05
CA GLU A 362 5.71 4.15 2.18
C GLU A 362 6.58 4.43 3.42
N MET A 363 7.54 3.56 3.74
CA MET A 363 8.49 3.79 4.85
C MET A 363 9.47 4.94 4.59
N MET A 364 9.78 5.25 3.33
CA MET A 364 10.56 6.44 2.92
C MET A 364 9.68 7.70 2.80
N GLY A 365 8.42 7.63 3.26
CA GLY A 365 7.53 8.79 3.38
C GLY A 365 6.91 9.27 2.07
N GLY A 366 6.90 8.44 1.03
CA GLY A 366 6.24 8.73 -0.24
C GLY A 366 5.19 7.70 -0.63
N ASP A 367 4.70 7.80 -1.86
CA ASP A 367 3.62 6.96 -2.40
C ASP A 367 4.02 6.34 -3.74
N ILE A 368 3.43 5.20 -4.11
CA ILE A 368 3.61 4.56 -5.42
C ILE A 368 2.26 4.37 -6.11
N ASN A 369 2.23 4.65 -7.41
CA ASN A 369 1.06 4.47 -8.25
C ASN A 369 1.42 3.83 -9.61
N VAL A 370 0.41 3.36 -10.34
CA VAL A 370 0.59 2.75 -11.64
C VAL A 370 -0.50 3.16 -12.62
N GLU A 371 -0.07 3.67 -13.76
CA GLU A 371 -0.92 3.95 -14.92
C GLU A 371 -0.55 2.96 -16.02
N SER A 372 -1.53 2.21 -16.52
CA SER A 372 -1.28 1.21 -17.54
C SER A 372 -2.55 0.85 -18.29
N GLU A 373 -2.37 0.50 -19.57
CA GLU A 373 -3.41 -0.06 -20.43
C GLU A 373 -2.82 -1.26 -21.17
N LYS A 374 -3.60 -2.35 -21.26
CA LYS A 374 -3.16 -3.58 -21.92
C LYS A 374 -2.78 -3.31 -23.39
N GLY A 375 -1.56 -3.69 -23.75
CA GLY A 375 -0.96 -3.51 -25.08
C GLY A 375 -0.29 -2.15 -25.33
N LYS A 376 -0.37 -1.20 -24.37
CA LYS A 376 0.25 0.13 -24.49
C LYS A 376 1.41 0.37 -23.53
N GLY A 377 1.70 -0.58 -22.65
CA GLY A 377 2.76 -0.48 -21.66
C GLY A 377 2.28 -0.03 -20.28
N SER A 378 3.23 0.25 -19.39
CA SER A 378 2.98 0.68 -18.02
C SER A 378 3.88 1.82 -17.61
N THR A 379 3.33 2.72 -16.80
CA THR A 379 4.05 3.78 -16.09
C THR A 379 3.89 3.55 -14.60
N PHE A 380 4.98 3.18 -13.93
CA PHE A 380 5.06 3.15 -12.48
C PHE A 380 5.65 4.46 -11.99
N SER A 381 4.92 5.16 -11.15
CA SER A 381 5.35 6.43 -10.55
C SER A 381 5.47 6.28 -9.04
N PHE A 382 6.53 6.82 -8.45
CA PHE A 382 6.66 6.83 -6.99
C PHE A 382 7.39 8.07 -6.49
N SER A 383 7.10 8.50 -5.27
CA SER A 383 7.83 9.54 -4.57
C SER A 383 8.60 8.99 -3.37
N ILE A 384 9.66 9.69 -2.96
CA ILE A 384 10.36 9.47 -1.69
C ILE A 384 10.73 10.81 -1.08
N LYS A 385 10.85 10.85 0.26
CA LYS A 385 11.35 12.01 0.98
C LYS A 385 12.78 11.76 1.43
N VAL A 386 13.64 12.72 1.13
CA VAL A 386 15.07 12.72 1.45
C VAL A 386 15.46 14.08 2.02
N LYS A 387 16.57 14.16 2.73
CA LYS A 387 17.06 15.45 3.24
C LYS A 387 18.27 15.92 2.46
N LYS A 388 18.41 17.24 2.31
CA LYS A 388 19.64 17.84 1.80
C LYS A 388 20.67 17.98 2.91
N VAL A 389 21.95 17.83 2.56
CA VAL A 389 23.03 18.13 3.49
C VAL A 389 23.12 19.65 3.67
N VAL A 390 22.94 20.15 4.89
CA VAL A 390 23.20 21.54 5.21
C VAL A 390 24.69 21.69 5.45
N LEU A 391 25.39 22.34 4.53
CA LEU A 391 26.77 22.78 4.76
C LEU A 391 26.74 23.80 5.91
N GLN A 392 27.23 23.41 7.10
CA GLN A 392 27.57 24.39 8.12
C GLN A 392 28.79 25.16 7.63
N GLU A 393 28.61 26.44 7.31
CA GLU A 393 29.70 27.38 7.07
C GLU A 393 30.60 27.39 8.31
N SER A 394 31.67 26.61 8.25
CA SER A 394 32.78 26.73 9.17
C SER A 394 33.62 27.91 8.69
N GLU A 395 33.43 29.08 9.31
CA GLU A 395 34.39 30.18 9.20
C GLU A 395 35.77 29.69 9.67
N ASN A 396 36.59 29.21 8.74
CA ASN A 396 38.05 29.36 8.68
C ASN A 396 38.65 28.38 7.66
N SER A 397 38.88 28.86 6.44
CA SER A 397 40.25 29.06 5.92
C SER A 397 40.21 29.35 4.42
N ILE A 398 40.85 30.47 4.08
CA ILE A 398 41.10 30.91 2.71
C ILE A 398 42.05 29.92 2.05
N GLY A 399 41.64 29.36 0.92
CA GLY A 399 42.46 28.51 0.08
C GLY A 399 41.80 28.30 -1.26
N ASN A 400 42.03 29.23 -2.18
CA ASN A 400 41.72 29.09 -3.60
C ASN A 400 42.16 27.71 -4.10
N ASN A 401 41.19 26.90 -4.51
CA ASN A 401 41.31 26.10 -5.71
C ASN A 401 39.96 26.16 -6.39
N ALA A 402 39.90 26.94 -7.47
CA ALA A 402 38.95 26.73 -8.54
C ALA A 402 39.23 25.33 -9.10
N ASN A 403 38.61 24.32 -8.50
CA ASN A 403 38.52 23.02 -9.13
C ASN A 403 37.45 23.15 -10.20
N GLU A 404 37.94 23.25 -11.42
CA GLU A 404 37.26 22.90 -12.65
C GLU A 404 36.22 21.82 -12.37
N THR A 405 34.95 22.15 -12.61
CA THR A 405 33.88 21.18 -12.68
C THR A 405 34.17 20.29 -13.87
N GLU A 406 35.02 19.27 -13.68
CA GLU A 406 35.07 18.11 -14.56
C GLU A 406 33.62 17.64 -14.69
N LYS A 407 33.00 17.89 -15.86
CA LYS A 407 31.71 17.30 -16.21
C LYS A 407 31.90 15.79 -16.15
N LYS A 408 31.58 15.18 -15.00
CA LYS A 408 31.52 13.73 -14.86
C LYS A 408 30.48 13.25 -15.86
N GLU A 409 30.94 12.52 -16.87
CA GLU A 409 30.09 11.97 -17.92
C GLU A 409 29.31 10.79 -17.31
N TYR A 410 28.10 11.08 -16.83
CA TYR A 410 27.20 10.06 -16.28
C TYR A 410 26.44 9.35 -17.41
N SER A 411 26.00 8.12 -17.17
CA SER A 411 25.29 7.31 -18.17
C SER A 411 23.83 7.72 -18.43
N PHE A 412 23.40 8.88 -17.93
CA PHE A 412 22.05 9.46 -18.06
C PHE A 412 22.10 10.90 -18.59
N ASN A 413 20.97 11.41 -19.09
CA ASN A 413 20.86 12.77 -19.59
C ASN A 413 20.56 13.76 -18.45
N TYR A 414 21.21 14.92 -18.48
CA TYR A 414 20.84 16.10 -17.69
C TYR A 414 19.81 16.94 -18.47
N GLY A 415 18.77 17.41 -17.79
CA GLY A 415 17.83 18.37 -18.36
C GLY A 415 16.50 18.46 -17.62
N ASP A 416 15.63 19.36 -18.08
CA ASP A 416 14.28 19.54 -17.57
C ASP A 416 13.43 18.30 -17.91
N ALA A 417 13.38 17.32 -16.99
CA ALA A 417 12.71 16.03 -17.19
C ALA A 417 11.18 16.15 -17.39
N LEU A 418 10.61 17.36 -17.23
CA LEU A 418 9.22 17.70 -17.57
C LEU A 418 9.03 18.17 -19.03
N SER A 419 10.11 18.50 -19.76
CA SER A 419 10.06 18.96 -21.15
C SER A 419 10.12 17.82 -22.18
N ALA A 420 10.48 16.61 -21.74
CA ALA A 420 10.24 15.41 -22.53
C ALA A 420 8.79 14.99 -22.29
N GLU A 421 7.86 15.54 -23.08
CA GLU A 421 6.53 14.94 -23.19
C GLU A 421 6.73 13.42 -23.35
N PRO A 422 6.08 12.58 -22.52
CA PRO A 422 5.90 11.21 -22.95
C PRO A 422 5.05 11.33 -24.20
N GLU A 423 5.67 11.29 -25.37
CA GLU A 423 4.92 11.05 -26.58
C GLU A 423 4.20 9.73 -26.31
N VAL A 424 2.92 9.84 -25.96
CA VAL A 424 1.92 8.83 -26.25
C VAL A 424 1.80 8.83 -27.78
N THR A 425 2.89 8.50 -28.46
CA THR A 425 2.85 8.18 -29.86
C THR A 425 1.98 6.94 -29.90
N GLU A 426 0.76 7.06 -30.44
CA GLU A 426 0.01 5.90 -30.97
C GLU A 426 1.05 4.94 -31.51
N ASN A 427 1.13 3.73 -30.96
CA ASN A 427 2.30 2.83 -31.02
C ASN A 427 2.69 2.51 -32.49
N LYS A 428 3.32 3.48 -33.18
CA LYS A 428 3.63 3.46 -34.62
C LYS A 428 4.60 2.32 -34.90
N LEU A 429 5.39 1.93 -33.90
CA LEU A 429 6.24 0.75 -33.89
C LEU A 429 5.52 -0.55 -34.28
N TYR A 430 4.23 -0.73 -33.94
CA TYR A 430 3.48 -1.95 -34.28
C TYR A 430 2.59 -1.78 -35.51
N LYS A 431 2.49 -0.57 -36.07
CA LYS A 431 1.81 -0.33 -37.34
C LYS A 431 2.78 -0.57 -38.49
N LEU A 432 2.63 -1.71 -39.15
CA LEU A 432 3.46 -2.10 -40.27
C LEU A 432 3.51 -0.99 -41.34
N GLY A 433 4.72 -0.53 -41.67
CA GLY A 433 4.94 0.51 -42.67
C GLY A 433 5.05 1.95 -42.15
N SER A 434 5.04 2.17 -40.83
CA SER A 434 5.49 3.45 -40.27
C SER A 434 7.02 3.56 -40.36
N ASP A 435 7.56 4.79 -40.38
CA ASP A 435 9.01 5.02 -40.43
C ASP A 435 9.74 4.39 -39.24
N GLU A 436 9.12 4.40 -38.05
CA GLU A 436 9.65 3.79 -36.83
C GLU A 436 9.63 2.25 -36.87
N ASN A 437 8.55 1.65 -37.38
CA ASN A 437 8.45 0.20 -37.56
C ASN A 437 9.49 -0.29 -38.58
N MET A 438 9.63 0.40 -39.71
CA MET A 438 10.60 0.03 -40.76
C MET A 438 12.04 0.17 -40.30
N LYS A 439 12.35 1.22 -39.51
CA LYS A 439 13.66 1.38 -38.89
C LYS A 439 13.93 0.26 -37.88
N ALA A 440 12.99 -0.04 -36.99
CA ALA A 440 13.13 -1.11 -36.01
C ALA A 440 13.28 -2.51 -36.65
N ILE A 441 12.57 -2.79 -37.74
CA ILE A 441 12.72 -4.03 -38.51
C ILE A 441 14.14 -4.12 -39.09
N THR A 442 14.64 -3.03 -39.68
CA THR A 442 15.97 -2.99 -40.31
C THR A 442 17.07 -3.21 -39.27
N ASP A 443 17.04 -2.44 -38.18
CA ASP A 443 18.01 -2.54 -37.08
C ASP A 443 17.99 -3.95 -36.45
N THR A 444 16.81 -4.55 -36.29
CA THR A 444 16.69 -5.92 -35.75
C THR A 444 17.21 -6.97 -36.74
N CYS A 445 16.96 -6.82 -38.04
CA CYS A 445 17.48 -7.72 -39.07
C CYS A 445 19.02 -7.71 -39.11
N GLU A 446 19.65 -6.54 -38.98
CA GLU A 446 21.11 -6.41 -38.92
C GLU A 446 21.70 -7.12 -37.68
N ASN A 447 21.08 -6.91 -36.51
CA ASN A 447 21.51 -7.60 -35.29
C ASN A 447 21.27 -9.13 -35.36
N LEU A 448 20.19 -9.56 -36.01
CA LEU A 448 19.90 -10.98 -36.22
C LEU A 448 20.97 -11.66 -37.07
N VAL A 449 21.34 -11.07 -38.22
CA VAL A 449 22.32 -11.71 -39.12
C VAL A 449 23.69 -11.82 -38.45
N LEU A 450 24.12 -10.80 -37.71
CA LEU A 450 25.35 -10.85 -36.91
C LEU A 450 25.32 -11.98 -35.87
N CYS A 451 24.18 -12.18 -35.21
CA CYS A 451 24.03 -13.27 -34.25
C CYS A 451 24.03 -14.66 -34.92
N ILE A 452 23.47 -14.79 -36.13
CA ILE A 452 23.53 -16.04 -36.91
C ILE A 452 24.96 -16.33 -37.38
N GLU A 453 25.68 -15.30 -37.85
CA GLU A 453 27.09 -15.39 -38.27
C GLU A 453 28.03 -15.76 -37.11
N MET A 454 27.74 -15.26 -35.91
CA MET A 454 28.47 -15.58 -34.69
C MET A 454 27.99 -16.87 -33.98
N GLU A 455 27.07 -17.64 -34.59
CA GLU A 455 26.45 -18.84 -34.00
C GLU A 455 25.81 -18.62 -32.61
N ASN A 456 25.41 -17.38 -32.31
CA ASN A 456 24.76 -17.02 -31.05
C ASN A 456 23.23 -17.25 -31.15
N TRP A 457 22.83 -18.53 -31.12
CA TRP A 457 21.46 -18.96 -31.37
C TRP A 457 20.42 -18.42 -30.39
N ASN A 458 20.79 -18.24 -29.12
CA ASN A 458 19.90 -17.69 -28.10
C ASN A 458 19.53 -16.23 -28.41
N LYS A 459 20.51 -15.38 -28.75
CA LYS A 459 20.26 -14.00 -29.16
C LYS A 459 19.55 -13.93 -30.50
N ALA A 460 19.96 -14.76 -31.46
CA ALA A 460 19.31 -14.84 -32.77
C ALA A 460 17.81 -15.20 -32.64
N ASN A 461 17.45 -16.14 -31.78
CA ASN A 461 16.05 -16.51 -31.55
C ASN A 461 15.23 -15.35 -30.94
N GLY A 462 15.84 -14.54 -30.08
CA GLY A 462 15.24 -13.32 -29.55
C GLY A 462 14.91 -12.32 -30.67
N PHE A 463 15.89 -11.99 -31.50
CA PHE A 463 15.69 -11.07 -32.64
C PHE A 463 14.71 -11.63 -33.69
N ALA A 464 14.69 -12.94 -33.93
CA ALA A 464 13.72 -13.55 -34.84
C ALA A 464 12.26 -13.45 -34.31
N ASP A 465 12.06 -13.58 -33.00
CA ASP A 465 10.74 -13.39 -32.35
C ASP A 465 10.30 -11.92 -32.42
N THR A 466 11.24 -10.99 -32.26
CA THR A 466 11.04 -9.56 -32.47
C THR A 466 10.55 -9.25 -33.88
N ILE A 467 11.27 -9.71 -34.91
CA ILE A 467 10.90 -9.43 -36.31
C ILE A 467 9.51 -9.97 -36.62
N LYS A 468 9.19 -11.18 -36.15
CA LYS A 468 7.85 -11.77 -36.30
C LYS A 468 6.75 -10.93 -35.66
N THR A 469 7.03 -10.30 -34.53
CA THR A 469 6.09 -9.40 -33.84
C THR A 469 5.92 -8.09 -34.61
N LEU A 470 7.00 -7.53 -35.16
CA LEU A 470 6.98 -6.30 -35.96
C LEU A 470 6.21 -6.45 -37.29
N VAL A 471 6.12 -7.69 -37.83
CA VAL A 471 5.37 -8.00 -39.06
C VAL A 471 4.00 -8.66 -38.82
N ALA A 472 3.48 -8.59 -37.58
CA ALA A 472 2.32 -9.38 -37.16
C ALA A 472 1.00 -9.02 -37.89
N ASP A 473 0.88 -7.78 -38.38
CA ASP A 473 -0.33 -7.18 -38.97
C ASP A 473 -0.43 -7.30 -40.52
N ASP A 474 0.46 -8.05 -41.19
CA ASP A 474 0.51 -8.06 -42.67
C ASP A 474 -0.31 -9.17 -43.38
N PRO A 475 -1.06 -8.84 -44.46
CA PRO A 475 -1.56 -9.79 -45.49
C PRO A 475 -0.52 -10.41 -46.46
N MET A 476 0.73 -9.93 -46.54
CA MET A 476 1.68 -10.31 -47.62
C MET A 476 2.69 -11.44 -47.30
N ASN A 477 2.27 -12.46 -46.52
CA ASN A 477 3.10 -13.63 -46.15
C ASN A 477 4.40 -13.33 -45.35
N LEU A 478 4.67 -12.08 -44.94
CA LEU A 478 5.86 -11.71 -44.14
C LEU A 478 5.91 -12.46 -42.80
N LYS A 479 4.78 -12.54 -42.09
CA LYS A 479 4.64 -13.31 -40.86
C LYS A 479 5.01 -14.78 -41.01
N ARG A 480 4.67 -15.40 -42.15
CA ARG A 480 4.98 -16.81 -42.43
C ARG A 480 6.48 -16.99 -42.69
N LYS A 481 7.12 -16.04 -43.37
CA LYS A 481 8.57 -16.02 -43.62
C LYS A 481 9.35 -15.79 -42.31
N ALA A 482 8.92 -14.84 -41.48
CA ALA A 482 9.51 -14.59 -40.16
C ALA A 482 9.36 -15.79 -39.22
N PHE A 483 8.22 -16.48 -39.26
CA PHE A 483 8.02 -17.71 -38.49
C PHE A 483 8.92 -18.87 -38.97
N ARG A 484 9.14 -18.98 -40.28
CA ARG A 484 10.05 -20.00 -40.84
C ARG A 484 11.50 -19.74 -40.42
N LEU A 485 11.95 -18.48 -40.49
CA LEU A 485 13.25 -18.05 -40.01
C LEU A 485 13.43 -18.33 -38.50
N GLN A 486 12.41 -18.05 -37.69
CA GLN A 486 12.44 -18.38 -36.26
C GLN A 486 12.64 -19.89 -36.01
N MET A 487 12.02 -20.74 -36.83
CA MET A 487 12.15 -22.19 -36.71
C MET A 487 13.54 -22.70 -37.12
N THR A 488 14.17 -22.12 -38.14
CA THR A 488 15.54 -22.49 -38.55
C THR A 488 16.59 -21.98 -37.56
N VAL A 489 16.41 -20.76 -37.04
CA VAL A 489 17.24 -20.21 -35.96
C VAL A 489 17.15 -21.06 -34.68
N ARG A 490 15.96 -21.55 -34.31
CA ARG A 490 15.80 -22.46 -33.17
C ARG A 490 16.45 -23.82 -33.35
N LYS A 491 16.59 -24.27 -34.59
CA LYS A 491 17.23 -25.55 -34.92
C LYS A 491 18.75 -25.44 -35.00
N GLY A 492 19.30 -24.23 -34.95
CA GLY A 492 20.75 -24.01 -35.10
C GLY A 492 21.28 -24.32 -36.51
N ASP A 493 20.42 -24.30 -37.52
CA ASP A 493 20.80 -24.61 -38.90
C ASP A 493 21.29 -23.34 -39.61
N HIS A 494 22.62 -23.19 -39.69
CA HIS A 494 23.28 -21.98 -40.20
C HIS A 494 22.92 -21.65 -41.65
N GLU A 495 23.06 -22.60 -42.57
CA GLU A 495 22.74 -22.37 -43.99
C GLU A 495 21.24 -22.10 -44.18
N ALA A 496 20.38 -22.85 -43.50
CA ALA A 496 18.93 -22.66 -43.62
C ALA A 496 18.47 -21.32 -43.01
N ALA A 497 19.06 -20.89 -41.89
CA ALA A 497 18.75 -19.62 -41.24
C ALA A 497 19.19 -18.42 -42.10
N LEU A 498 20.38 -18.45 -42.68
CA LEU A 498 20.86 -17.41 -43.62
C LEU A 498 20.00 -17.35 -44.89
N ASN A 499 19.59 -18.48 -45.43
CA ASN A 499 18.70 -18.53 -46.59
C ASN A 499 17.32 -17.93 -46.26
N ASP A 500 16.70 -18.35 -45.14
CA ASP A 500 15.41 -17.81 -44.72
C ASP A 500 15.49 -16.33 -44.32
N TYR A 501 16.63 -15.86 -43.80
CA TYR A 501 16.91 -14.45 -43.53
C TYR A 501 16.93 -13.63 -44.84
N ASN A 502 17.67 -14.08 -45.86
CA ASN A 502 17.73 -13.42 -47.16
C ASN A 502 16.35 -13.36 -47.85
N VAL A 503 15.56 -14.43 -47.73
CA VAL A 503 14.18 -14.48 -48.23
C VAL A 503 13.27 -13.48 -47.52
N LEU A 504 13.45 -13.29 -46.21
CA LEU A 504 12.68 -12.33 -45.43
C LEU A 504 13.12 -10.89 -45.74
N LYS A 505 14.43 -10.63 -45.79
CA LYS A 505 15.00 -9.31 -46.12
C LYS A 505 14.51 -8.80 -47.47
N LYS A 506 14.55 -9.65 -48.50
CA LYS A 506 14.06 -9.29 -49.84
C LYS A 506 12.57 -8.95 -49.83
N ALA A 507 11.76 -9.70 -49.07
CA ALA A 507 10.34 -9.43 -48.96
C ALA A 507 10.04 -8.11 -48.21
N ILE A 508 10.86 -7.74 -47.22
CA ILE A 508 10.76 -6.46 -46.50
C ILE A 508 11.16 -5.29 -47.42
N GLU A 509 12.21 -5.44 -48.23
CA GLU A 509 12.61 -4.43 -49.23
C GLU A 509 11.53 -4.23 -50.32
N GLU A 510 10.93 -5.31 -50.82
CA GLU A 510 9.81 -5.25 -51.77
C GLU A 510 8.59 -4.54 -51.17
N PHE A 511 8.29 -4.79 -49.89
CA PHE A 511 7.21 -4.12 -49.17
C PHE A 511 7.48 -2.62 -48.96
N ARG A 512 8.73 -2.26 -48.61
CA ARG A 512 9.16 -0.86 -48.49
C ARG A 512 8.98 -0.09 -49.80
N LEU A 513 9.39 -0.67 -50.92
CA LEU A 513 9.22 -0.08 -52.26
C LEU A 513 7.74 0.09 -52.66
N GLN A 514 6.84 -0.77 -52.15
CA GLN A 514 5.39 -0.62 -52.38
C GLN A 514 4.77 0.51 -51.56
N LEU A 515 5.28 0.74 -50.34
CA LEU A 515 4.86 1.86 -49.50
C LEU A 515 5.31 3.21 -50.08
N GLU A 516 6.53 3.30 -50.60
CA GLU A 516 7.05 4.53 -51.24
C GLU A 516 6.33 4.89 -52.56
N ARG A 517 5.58 3.95 -53.15
CA ARG A 517 4.79 4.14 -54.38
C ARG A 517 3.32 4.51 -54.13
N ARG A 518 2.85 4.39 -52.89
CA ARG A 518 1.50 4.79 -52.46
C ARG A 518 1.54 6.18 -51.87
#